data_AF-A0AAW7E9Z1-F1
#
_entry.id   AF-A0AAW7E9Z1-F1
#
_cell.length_a   1.000
_cell.length_b   1.000
_cell.length_c   1.000
_cell.angle_alpha   90.00
_cell.angle_beta   90.00
_cell.angle_gamma   90.00
#
_symmetry.space_group_name_H-M   'P 1'
#
loop_
_entity.id
_entity.type
_entity.pdbx_description
1 polymer ?
#
loop_
_entity_poly.entity_id
_entity_poly.type
_entity_poly.pdbx_seq_one_letter_code
_entity_poly.pdbx_strand_id
1 'polypeptide(L)'
;MGTVTKRQLLDGTIRYRAQVRIKKEGYPDFKASKTFSKKSLADEWIKRTEAEIELNPDKILNPVAEVKQATLADFIKRYLSEADNFARTKTGALNYISNMEIAEKNIYSLTRQDFADHAISRRKGDPLKGIDGVAPSTALKDMSHIKAVLVHAEYVWGEQIENVISEFDKSLIGLRKSRIVTKSKVRDRLPTNDELQALTTLFYQKWKRKRRSIPMHLIIWFAIYSGRREDEICSLRLSDYDKHNTQWLVRDAKHPDGSEGNHKYAHFEPKAIDLINKFLDKETRARMLELGGDEKLLIPMNAATISTYFTRACSQLEIEDLRFHDLRHEAATRYAEDGFSIPKLQTITLHESWNTLKRYVNLKKRGERRLDFAEAIGHADSDYSSHYKEWNKTQRAFGAMDILEAYDLSINSEIDVPYQFIKNQIAEFIEHHKKNKFFIRKHVKKLQTEHPFSWNKEKQEFYISEIQIAWEDWFSECGEVDWSELPAETSHFSFKNNRVIRLFKNRVLEFEYELNAWLDISDSYFFDENYHIEKR
;
A
#
# COMPACT_ATOMS: atom_id res chain seq x y z
N MET A 1 -52.72 37.43 -36.96
CA MET A 1 -53.96 36.89 -37.59
C MET A 1 -53.59 35.78 -38.55
N GLY A 2 -54.04 34.56 -38.27
CA GLY A 2 -53.92 33.45 -39.18
C GLY A 2 -54.86 33.53 -40.39
N THR A 3 -54.42 33.06 -41.55
CA THR A 3 -55.22 33.00 -42.78
C THR A 3 -55.10 31.62 -43.42
N VAL A 4 -56.21 31.12 -43.99
CA VAL A 4 -56.24 29.87 -44.77
C VAL A 4 -56.54 30.18 -46.22
N THR A 5 -55.65 29.77 -47.13
CA THR A 5 -55.84 29.91 -48.57
C THR A 5 -56.05 28.54 -49.23
N LYS A 6 -57.06 28.44 -50.09
CA LYS A 6 -57.33 27.25 -50.89
C LYS A 6 -56.45 27.26 -52.13
N ARG A 7 -55.72 26.17 -52.39
CA ARG A 7 -54.89 25.97 -53.58
C ARG A 7 -55.28 24.68 -54.28
N GLN A 8 -55.51 24.76 -55.57
CA GLN A 8 -55.69 23.59 -56.43
C GLN A 8 -54.34 23.25 -57.07
N LEU A 9 -53.94 21.99 -57.00
CA LEU A 9 -52.74 21.47 -57.66
C LEU A 9 -53.04 21.19 -59.14
N LEU A 10 -51.98 21.01 -59.94
CA LEU A 10 -52.09 20.71 -61.37
C LEU A 10 -52.87 19.40 -61.64
N ASP A 11 -52.91 18.49 -60.67
CA ASP A 11 -53.66 17.23 -60.70
C ASP A 11 -55.14 17.37 -60.27
N GLY A 12 -55.62 18.59 -60.01
CA GLY A 12 -56.98 18.87 -59.57
C GLY A 12 -57.21 18.74 -58.05
N THR A 13 -56.23 18.26 -57.30
CA THR A 13 -56.36 18.05 -55.84
C THR A 13 -56.38 19.38 -55.09
N ILE A 14 -57.32 19.53 -54.16
CA ILE A 14 -57.45 20.71 -53.31
C ILE A 14 -56.59 20.56 -52.04
N ARG A 15 -55.76 21.56 -51.76
CA ARG A 15 -55.00 21.70 -50.51
C ARG A 15 -55.29 23.06 -49.87
N TYR A 16 -55.22 23.13 -48.55
CA TYR A 16 -55.43 24.35 -47.76
C TYR A 16 -54.11 24.77 -47.13
N ARG A 17 -53.60 25.96 -47.43
CA ARG A 17 -52.41 26.52 -46.81
C ARG A 17 -52.82 27.44 -45.67
N ALA A 18 -52.53 27.03 -44.44
CA ALA A 18 -52.58 27.91 -43.29
C ALA A 18 -51.31 28.77 -43.22
N GLN A 19 -51.46 30.05 -42.89
CA GLN A 19 -50.38 30.99 -42.60
C GLN A 19 -50.68 31.70 -41.29
N VAL A 20 -49.71 31.77 -40.38
CA VAL A 20 -49.78 32.58 -39.15
C VAL A 20 -48.74 33.69 -39.27
N ARG A 21 -49.18 34.94 -39.08
CA ARG A 21 -48.32 36.12 -39.02
C ARG A 21 -48.64 36.91 -37.76
N ILE A 22 -47.62 37.13 -36.94
CA ILE A 22 -47.72 37.86 -35.68
C ILE A 22 -46.64 38.92 -35.65
N LYS A 23 -47.04 40.15 -35.35
CA LYS A 23 -46.16 41.29 -35.10
C LYS A 23 -46.49 41.78 -33.69
N LYS A 24 -45.61 41.52 -32.74
CA LYS A 24 -45.75 41.90 -31.33
C LYS A 24 -44.63 42.88 -31.00
N GLU A 25 -44.96 43.97 -30.32
CA GLU A 25 -43.98 44.98 -29.91
C GLU A 25 -42.91 44.33 -29.01
N GLY A 26 -41.63 44.54 -29.33
CA GLY A 26 -40.49 43.90 -28.64
C GLY A 26 -40.04 42.53 -29.19
N TYR A 27 -40.67 41.96 -30.22
CA TYR A 27 -40.31 40.66 -30.82
C TYR A 27 -40.12 40.75 -32.34
N PRO A 28 -39.24 39.92 -32.96
CA PRO A 28 -39.09 39.88 -34.41
C PRO A 28 -40.36 39.33 -35.10
N ASP A 29 -40.54 39.70 -36.37
CA ASP A 29 -41.69 39.28 -37.18
C ASP A 29 -41.75 37.75 -37.33
N PHE A 30 -42.78 37.12 -36.75
CA PHE A 30 -42.99 35.67 -36.86
C PHE A 30 -43.90 35.31 -38.04
N LYS A 31 -43.44 34.36 -38.87
CA LYS A 31 -44.19 33.84 -40.03
C LYS A 31 -44.07 32.32 -40.08
N ALA A 32 -45.18 31.61 -39.94
CA ALA A 32 -45.27 30.16 -40.13
C ALA A 32 -46.32 29.82 -41.18
N SER A 33 -46.08 28.79 -42.00
CA SER A 33 -47.11 28.29 -42.92
C SER A 33 -47.06 26.78 -43.07
N LYS A 34 -48.22 26.14 -43.16
CA LYS A 34 -48.35 24.69 -43.33
C LYS A 34 -49.54 24.35 -44.21
N THR A 35 -49.43 23.28 -44.99
CA THR A 35 -50.46 22.83 -45.94
C THR A 35 -51.16 21.56 -45.46
N PHE A 36 -52.49 21.53 -45.63
CA PHE A 36 -53.36 20.45 -45.16
C PHE A 36 -54.32 19.99 -46.27
N SER A 37 -54.86 18.77 -46.13
CA SER A 37 -55.87 18.22 -47.04
C SER A 37 -57.29 18.75 -46.76
N LYS A 38 -57.61 19.07 -45.51
CA LYS A 38 -58.91 19.60 -45.08
C LYS A 38 -58.78 21.01 -44.51
N LYS A 39 -59.79 21.86 -44.74
CA LYS A 39 -59.84 23.23 -44.19
C LYS A 39 -59.86 23.23 -42.65
N SER A 40 -60.64 22.32 -42.05
CA SER A 40 -60.76 22.21 -40.58
C SER A 40 -59.41 21.97 -39.88
N LEU A 41 -58.54 21.13 -40.46
CA LEU A 41 -57.19 20.87 -39.93
C LEU A 41 -56.28 22.10 -40.05
N ALA A 42 -56.46 22.91 -41.11
CA ALA A 42 -55.73 24.16 -41.28
C ALA A 42 -56.15 25.20 -40.23
N ASP A 43 -57.46 25.30 -39.95
CA ASP A 43 -58.01 26.20 -38.93
C ASP A 43 -57.59 25.78 -37.51
N GLU A 44 -57.62 24.48 -37.19
CA GLU A 44 -57.19 23.95 -35.89
C GLU A 44 -55.69 24.15 -35.65
N TRP A 45 -54.86 23.96 -36.69
CA TRP A 45 -53.44 24.23 -36.61
C TRP A 45 -53.14 25.71 -36.34
N ILE A 46 -53.89 26.64 -36.96
CA ILE A 46 -53.76 28.09 -36.67
C ILE A 46 -54.08 28.35 -35.21
N LYS A 47 -55.24 27.87 -34.71
CA LYS A 47 -55.66 28.09 -33.31
C LYS A 47 -54.64 27.56 -32.31
N ARG A 48 -54.13 26.34 -32.53
CA ARG A 48 -53.12 25.74 -31.67
C ARG A 48 -51.81 26.53 -31.69
N THR A 49 -51.36 26.96 -32.86
CA THR A 49 -50.13 27.73 -33.01
C THR A 49 -50.26 29.11 -32.36
N GLU A 50 -51.40 29.78 -32.51
CA GLU A 50 -51.67 31.06 -31.85
C GLU A 50 -51.75 30.91 -30.32
N ALA A 51 -52.40 29.86 -29.81
CA ALA A 51 -52.46 29.57 -28.38
C ALA A 51 -51.09 29.19 -27.78
N GLU A 52 -50.27 28.42 -28.49
CA GLU A 52 -48.90 28.08 -28.06
C GLU A 52 -48.01 29.35 -27.97
N ILE A 53 -48.20 30.31 -28.89
CA ILE A 53 -47.49 31.60 -28.90
C ILE A 53 -47.98 32.52 -27.78
N GLU A 54 -49.27 32.49 -27.44
CA GLU A 54 -49.84 33.25 -26.33
C GLU A 54 -49.34 32.72 -24.98
N LEU A 55 -49.26 31.39 -24.82
CA LEU A 55 -48.76 30.74 -23.61
C LEU A 55 -47.24 30.87 -23.43
N ASN A 56 -46.46 30.87 -24.51
CA ASN A 56 -44.99 30.89 -24.46
C ASN A 56 -44.38 31.82 -25.54
N PRO A 57 -44.57 33.15 -25.43
CA PRO A 57 -44.17 34.10 -26.46
C PRO A 57 -42.65 34.11 -26.72
N ASP A 58 -41.82 34.04 -25.68
CA ASP A 58 -40.36 34.09 -25.82
C ASP A 58 -39.79 32.90 -26.59
N LYS A 59 -40.31 31.70 -26.33
CA LYS A 59 -39.82 30.43 -26.92
C LYS A 59 -40.06 30.34 -28.43
N ILE A 60 -41.10 31.02 -28.93
CA ILE A 60 -41.56 30.88 -30.33
C ILE A 60 -41.28 32.15 -31.14
N LEU A 61 -41.48 33.33 -30.55
CA LEU A 61 -41.31 34.61 -31.24
C LEU A 61 -39.89 35.15 -31.15
N ASN A 62 -39.04 34.65 -30.24
CA ASN A 62 -37.65 35.08 -30.14
C ASN A 62 -36.66 33.91 -30.23
N PRO A 63 -36.47 33.29 -31.41
CA PRO A 63 -35.48 32.22 -31.57
C PRO A 63 -34.03 32.69 -31.39
N VAL A 64 -33.80 34.01 -31.24
CA VAL A 64 -32.50 34.64 -30.98
C VAL A 64 -32.41 35.22 -29.56
N ALA A 65 -33.46 35.11 -28.73
CA ALA A 65 -33.34 35.38 -27.29
C ALA A 65 -32.47 34.29 -26.67
N GLU A 66 -31.16 34.57 -26.72
CA GLU A 66 -30.08 33.96 -25.97
C GLU A 66 -30.17 32.44 -25.94
N VAL A 67 -29.59 31.79 -26.97
CA VAL A 67 -29.00 30.48 -26.70
C VAL A 67 -27.95 30.75 -25.63
N LYS A 68 -28.30 30.60 -24.35
CA LYS A 68 -27.34 30.75 -23.27
C LYS A 68 -26.16 29.85 -23.62
N GLN A 69 -25.01 30.46 -23.88
CA GLN A 69 -23.78 29.76 -24.19
C GLN A 69 -22.97 29.75 -22.91
N ALA A 70 -23.02 28.64 -22.20
CA ALA A 70 -22.09 28.35 -21.13
C ALA A 70 -21.68 26.89 -21.26
N THR A 71 -20.40 26.63 -21.07
CA THR A 71 -19.89 25.26 -21.12
C THR A 71 -20.04 24.60 -19.77
N LEU A 72 -20.06 23.26 -19.75
CA LEU A 72 -19.99 22.53 -18.48
C LEU A 72 -18.69 22.85 -17.73
N ALA A 73 -17.58 23.15 -18.44
CA ALA A 73 -16.34 23.62 -17.83
C ALA A 73 -16.51 24.92 -17.05
N ASP A 74 -17.26 25.90 -17.59
CA ASP A 74 -17.53 27.17 -16.92
C ASP A 74 -18.32 26.96 -15.63
N PHE A 75 -19.32 26.08 -15.68
CA PHE A 75 -20.12 25.71 -14.51
C PHE A 75 -19.26 24.99 -13.46
N ILE A 76 -18.37 24.09 -13.87
CA ILE A 76 -17.43 23.44 -12.94
C ILE A 76 -16.53 24.48 -12.26
N LYS A 77 -15.96 25.42 -13.02
CA LYS A 77 -15.10 26.48 -12.48
C LYS A 77 -15.85 27.37 -11.49
N ARG A 78 -17.06 27.80 -11.84
CA ARG A 78 -17.94 28.57 -10.95
C ARG A 78 -18.24 27.80 -9.67
N TYR A 79 -18.64 26.53 -9.80
CA TYR A 79 -18.92 25.66 -8.65
C TYR A 79 -17.71 25.55 -7.72
N LEU A 80 -16.50 25.38 -8.26
CA LEU A 80 -15.28 25.31 -7.47
C LEU A 80 -14.90 26.63 -6.80
N SER A 81 -15.24 27.78 -7.39
CA SER A 81 -14.94 29.10 -6.83
C SER A 81 -15.84 29.52 -5.66
N GLU A 82 -17.05 28.95 -5.56
CA GLU A 82 -18.05 29.33 -4.57
C GLU A 82 -17.92 28.59 -3.23
N ALA A 83 -17.09 27.54 -3.15
CA ALA A 83 -16.94 26.76 -1.93
C ALA A 83 -15.65 27.12 -1.19
N ASP A 84 -15.80 27.47 0.09
CA ASP A 84 -14.68 27.83 0.95
C ASP A 84 -13.66 26.69 1.11
N ASN A 85 -14.10 25.41 1.06
CA ASN A 85 -13.21 24.24 1.13
C ASN A 85 -13.85 22.95 0.56
N PHE A 86 -13.71 22.67 -0.74
CA PHE A 86 -13.93 21.30 -1.22
C PHE A 86 -12.75 20.39 -0.86
N ALA A 87 -13.06 19.13 -0.49
CA ALA A 87 -12.04 18.10 -0.30
C ALA A 87 -11.14 17.99 -1.54
N ARG A 88 -9.81 17.95 -1.34
CA ARG A 88 -8.79 17.91 -2.41
C ARG A 88 -9.11 16.93 -3.54
N THR A 89 -9.60 15.75 -3.22
CA THR A 89 -9.96 14.72 -4.21
C THR A 89 -11.14 15.15 -5.10
N LYS A 90 -12.14 15.83 -4.54
CA LYS A 90 -13.29 16.35 -5.30
C LYS A 90 -12.84 17.48 -6.22
N THR A 91 -12.03 18.41 -5.72
CA THR A 91 -11.46 19.51 -6.51
C THR A 91 -10.62 18.98 -7.67
N GLY A 92 -9.73 18.02 -7.40
CA GLY A 92 -8.91 17.39 -8.44
C GLY A 92 -9.74 16.65 -9.50
N ALA A 93 -10.79 15.93 -9.09
CA ALA A 93 -11.68 15.24 -10.03
C ALA A 93 -12.46 16.21 -10.92
N LEU A 94 -13.01 17.28 -10.34
CA LEU A 94 -13.74 18.30 -11.10
C LEU A 94 -12.83 19.05 -12.09
N ASN A 95 -11.62 19.44 -11.66
CA ASN A 95 -10.62 20.03 -12.56
C ASN A 95 -10.19 19.08 -13.68
N TYR A 96 -10.12 17.78 -13.39
CA TYR A 96 -9.85 16.79 -14.43
C TYR A 96 -11.01 16.72 -15.44
N ILE A 97 -12.26 16.66 -14.96
CA ILE A 97 -13.46 16.64 -15.79
C ILE A 97 -13.58 17.91 -16.65
N SER A 98 -13.24 19.09 -16.12
CA SER A 98 -13.32 20.36 -16.86
C SER A 98 -12.41 20.44 -18.08
N ASN A 99 -11.42 19.55 -18.20
CA ASN A 99 -10.51 19.46 -19.34
C ASN A 99 -10.87 18.32 -20.31
N MET A 100 -12.09 17.76 -20.21
CA MET A 100 -12.56 16.66 -21.07
C MET A 100 -13.57 17.16 -22.11
N GLU A 101 -13.75 16.41 -23.19
CA GLU A 101 -14.62 16.79 -24.31
C GLU A 101 -16.08 17.10 -23.91
N ILE A 102 -16.62 16.39 -22.89
CA ILE A 102 -17.97 16.70 -22.38
C ILE A 102 -18.05 18.10 -21.76
N ALA A 103 -16.96 18.59 -21.19
CA ALA A 103 -16.92 19.87 -20.51
C ALA A 103 -16.93 21.05 -21.48
N GLU A 104 -16.50 20.86 -22.73
CA GLU A 104 -16.52 21.88 -23.79
C GLU A 104 -17.93 22.10 -24.37
N LYS A 105 -18.84 21.14 -24.17
CA LYS A 105 -20.20 21.21 -24.68
C LYS A 105 -21.02 22.25 -23.92
N ASN A 106 -21.95 22.88 -24.64
CA ASN A 106 -22.93 23.77 -24.04
C ASN A 106 -23.81 22.99 -23.05
N ILE A 107 -23.83 23.44 -21.81
CA ILE A 107 -24.48 22.76 -20.70
C ILE A 107 -25.99 22.67 -20.87
N TYR A 108 -26.64 23.69 -21.47
CA TYR A 108 -28.08 23.75 -21.69
C TYR A 108 -28.55 22.76 -22.77
N SER A 109 -27.62 22.22 -23.58
CA SER A 109 -27.92 21.27 -24.65
C SER A 109 -27.37 19.85 -24.42
N LEU A 110 -26.80 19.57 -23.25
CA LEU A 110 -26.29 18.24 -22.94
C LEU A 110 -27.41 17.19 -22.94
N THR A 111 -27.18 16.10 -23.65
CA THR A 111 -28.11 15.00 -23.85
C THR A 111 -27.64 13.73 -23.12
N ARG A 112 -28.53 12.74 -23.01
CA ARG A 112 -28.15 11.42 -22.45
C ARG A 112 -27.00 10.75 -23.19
N GLN A 113 -26.86 11.02 -24.51
CA GLN A 113 -25.81 10.48 -25.35
C GLN A 113 -24.45 11.04 -24.93
N ASP A 114 -24.37 12.35 -24.70
CA ASP A 114 -23.13 13.02 -24.27
C ASP A 114 -22.60 12.45 -22.96
N PHE A 115 -23.49 12.25 -21.97
CA PHE A 115 -23.15 11.61 -20.70
C PHE A 115 -22.74 10.14 -20.85
N ALA A 116 -23.40 9.40 -21.75
CA ALA A 116 -23.08 8.00 -22.01
C ALA A 116 -21.71 7.86 -22.69
N ASP A 117 -21.45 8.69 -23.70
CA ASP A 117 -20.20 8.71 -24.45
C ASP A 117 -19.03 9.11 -23.55
N HIS A 118 -19.25 10.06 -22.62
CA HIS A 118 -18.27 10.36 -21.58
C HIS A 118 -17.96 9.14 -20.71
N ALA A 119 -18.97 8.48 -20.13
CA ALA A 119 -18.72 7.31 -19.29
C ALA A 119 -18.06 6.15 -20.06
N ILE A 120 -18.44 5.94 -21.31
CA ILE A 120 -17.86 4.89 -22.18
C ILE A 120 -16.41 5.22 -22.55
N SER A 121 -16.11 6.45 -22.94
CA SER A 121 -14.74 6.88 -23.26
C SER A 121 -13.82 6.75 -22.04
N ARG A 122 -14.29 7.14 -20.84
CA ARG A 122 -13.57 6.90 -19.58
C ARG A 122 -13.24 5.43 -19.35
N ARG A 123 -14.18 4.53 -19.65
CA ARG A 123 -14.00 3.07 -19.49
C ARG A 123 -13.07 2.46 -20.53
N LYS A 124 -13.07 2.98 -21.75
CA LYS A 124 -12.21 2.51 -22.84
C LYS A 124 -10.77 3.01 -22.70
N GLY A 125 -10.59 4.23 -22.19
CA GLY A 125 -9.30 4.92 -22.27
C GLY A 125 -9.04 5.44 -23.69
N ASP A 126 -7.83 5.94 -23.90
CA ASP A 126 -7.32 6.42 -25.18
C ASP A 126 -5.90 5.87 -25.40
N PRO A 127 -5.76 4.73 -26.10
CA PRO A 127 -4.46 4.12 -26.38
C PRO A 127 -3.53 5.04 -27.19
N LEU A 128 -4.07 5.93 -28.03
CA LEU A 128 -3.26 6.86 -28.83
C LEU A 128 -2.59 7.91 -27.95
N LYS A 129 -3.22 8.25 -26.82
CA LYS A 129 -2.66 9.15 -25.79
C LYS A 129 -1.98 8.39 -24.65
N GLY A 130 -1.88 7.06 -24.72
CA GLY A 130 -1.32 6.22 -23.65
C GLY A 130 -2.14 6.25 -22.36
N ILE A 131 -3.46 6.49 -22.46
CA ILE A 131 -4.36 6.60 -21.31
C ILE A 131 -5.16 5.31 -21.18
N ASP A 132 -4.94 4.56 -20.10
CA ASP A 132 -5.72 3.37 -19.80
C ASP A 132 -7.16 3.70 -19.37
N GLY A 133 -8.07 2.75 -19.64
CA GLY A 133 -9.46 2.83 -19.18
C GLY A 133 -9.57 2.76 -17.66
N VAL A 134 -10.45 3.58 -17.08
CA VAL A 134 -10.64 3.60 -15.61
C VAL A 134 -11.65 2.55 -15.15
N ALA A 135 -11.59 2.15 -13.88
CA ALA A 135 -12.57 1.23 -13.29
C ALA A 135 -14.02 1.78 -13.34
N PRO A 136 -15.06 0.91 -13.35
CA PRO A 136 -16.47 1.34 -13.35
C PRO A 136 -16.85 2.30 -12.23
N SER A 137 -16.23 2.14 -11.06
CA SER A 137 -16.47 3.01 -9.90
C SER A 137 -15.88 4.41 -10.06
N THR A 138 -14.79 4.53 -10.81
CA THR A 138 -14.18 5.83 -11.11
C THR A 138 -15.08 6.59 -12.08
N ALA A 139 -15.54 5.96 -13.15
CA ALA A 139 -16.51 6.57 -14.07
C ALA A 139 -17.83 6.94 -13.35
N LEU A 140 -18.32 6.09 -12.43
CA LEU A 140 -19.48 6.42 -11.60
C LEU A 140 -19.25 7.67 -10.73
N LYS A 141 -18.02 7.86 -10.25
CA LYS A 141 -17.64 9.02 -9.44
C LYS A 141 -17.57 10.29 -10.27
N ASP A 142 -17.04 10.22 -11.50
CA ASP A 142 -17.07 11.32 -12.47
C ASP A 142 -18.52 11.77 -12.71
N MET A 143 -19.42 10.83 -12.99
CA MET A 143 -20.86 11.10 -13.14
C MET A 143 -21.47 11.76 -11.89
N SER A 144 -21.10 11.29 -10.69
CA SER A 144 -21.60 11.86 -9.43
C SER A 144 -21.13 13.30 -9.21
N HIS A 145 -19.90 13.63 -9.64
CA HIS A 145 -19.39 15.00 -9.60
C HIS A 145 -20.10 15.91 -10.59
N ILE A 146 -20.35 15.45 -11.82
CA ILE A 146 -21.14 16.19 -12.80
C ILE A 146 -22.56 16.45 -12.27
N LYS A 147 -23.22 15.43 -11.70
CA LYS A 147 -24.56 15.61 -11.10
C LYS A 147 -24.56 16.67 -10.01
N ALA A 148 -23.54 16.70 -9.15
CA ALA A 148 -23.45 17.69 -8.08
C ALA A 148 -23.40 19.13 -8.64
N VAL A 149 -22.66 19.36 -9.73
CA VAL A 149 -22.61 20.67 -10.41
C VAL A 149 -23.97 21.02 -11.03
N LEU A 150 -24.61 20.08 -11.75
CA LEU A 150 -25.92 20.30 -12.37
C LEU A 150 -27.01 20.63 -11.31
N VAL A 151 -27.05 19.87 -10.22
CA VAL A 151 -28.01 20.11 -9.13
C VAL A 151 -27.76 21.47 -8.48
N HIS A 152 -26.51 21.84 -8.24
CA HIS A 152 -26.20 23.15 -7.67
C HIS A 152 -26.58 24.28 -8.63
N ALA A 153 -26.32 24.13 -9.93
CA ALA A 153 -26.69 25.12 -10.93
C ALA A 153 -28.20 25.34 -11.02
N GLU A 154 -29.01 24.28 -10.97
CA GLU A 154 -30.47 24.39 -10.97
C GLU A 154 -30.98 25.08 -9.69
N TYR A 155 -30.60 24.56 -8.52
CA TYR A 155 -31.24 24.96 -7.26
C TYR A 155 -30.63 26.20 -6.61
N VAL A 156 -29.36 26.50 -6.87
CA VAL A 156 -28.64 27.62 -6.24
C VAL A 156 -28.48 28.77 -7.23
N TRP A 157 -28.09 28.49 -8.47
CA TRP A 157 -27.92 29.54 -9.49
C TRP A 157 -29.21 29.87 -10.23
N GLY A 158 -30.26 29.06 -10.09
CA GLY A 158 -31.52 29.25 -10.80
C GLY A 158 -31.40 29.03 -12.31
N GLU A 159 -30.40 28.26 -12.75
CA GLU A 159 -30.23 27.94 -14.16
C GLU A 159 -31.30 26.95 -14.60
N GLN A 160 -31.95 27.21 -15.74
CA GLN A 160 -33.03 26.37 -16.26
C GLN A 160 -32.47 25.14 -16.98
N ILE A 161 -32.02 24.13 -16.23
CA ILE A 161 -31.37 22.91 -16.75
C ILE A 161 -32.04 21.61 -16.29
N GLU A 162 -33.26 21.67 -15.75
CA GLU A 162 -34.06 20.51 -15.34
C GLU A 162 -34.10 19.40 -16.41
N ASN A 163 -34.28 19.76 -17.68
CA ASN A 163 -34.26 18.79 -18.78
C ASN A 163 -32.92 18.05 -18.89
N VAL A 164 -31.80 18.76 -18.71
CA VAL A 164 -30.44 18.19 -18.74
C VAL A 164 -30.23 17.24 -17.56
N ILE A 165 -30.72 17.61 -16.38
CA ILE A 165 -30.72 16.76 -15.17
C ILE A 165 -31.49 15.46 -15.43
N SER A 166 -32.66 15.54 -16.08
CA SER A 166 -33.45 14.37 -16.47
C SER A 166 -32.74 13.50 -17.52
N GLU A 167 -32.09 14.11 -18.52
CA GLU A 167 -31.30 13.38 -19.52
C GLU A 167 -30.08 12.69 -18.91
N PHE A 168 -29.41 13.34 -17.95
CA PHE A 168 -28.36 12.73 -17.14
C PHE A 168 -28.86 11.50 -16.38
N ASP A 169 -30.00 11.59 -15.69
CA ASP A 169 -30.53 10.48 -14.89
C ASP A 169 -30.91 9.28 -15.76
N LYS A 170 -31.52 9.51 -16.93
CA LYS A 170 -31.80 8.45 -17.91
C LYS A 170 -30.51 7.77 -18.38
N SER A 171 -29.47 8.56 -18.68
CA SER A 171 -28.15 8.02 -19.05
C SER A 171 -27.57 7.15 -17.94
N LEU A 172 -27.56 7.65 -16.70
CA LEU A 172 -27.02 6.95 -15.55
C LEU A 172 -27.74 5.61 -15.26
N ILE A 173 -29.07 5.56 -15.44
CA ILE A 173 -29.84 4.32 -15.33
C ILE A 173 -29.38 3.31 -16.39
N GLY A 174 -29.26 3.74 -17.65
CA GLY A 174 -28.78 2.90 -18.75
C GLY A 174 -27.38 2.35 -18.50
N LEU A 175 -26.44 3.23 -18.13
CA LEU A 175 -25.04 2.90 -17.84
C LEU A 175 -24.89 1.93 -16.65
N ARG A 176 -25.74 2.05 -15.63
CA ARG A 176 -25.75 1.11 -14.50
C ARG A 176 -26.27 -0.27 -14.91
N LYS A 177 -27.35 -0.33 -15.70
CA LYS A 177 -27.91 -1.60 -16.20
C LYS A 177 -26.93 -2.34 -17.11
N SER A 178 -26.17 -1.62 -17.93
CA SER A 178 -25.12 -2.19 -18.78
C SER A 178 -23.80 -2.46 -18.06
N ARG A 179 -23.72 -2.23 -16.73
CA ARG A 179 -22.52 -2.40 -15.90
C ARG A 179 -21.31 -1.56 -16.33
N ILE A 180 -21.50 -0.51 -17.14
CA ILE A 180 -20.45 0.43 -17.54
C ILE A 180 -19.99 1.25 -16.33
N VAL A 181 -20.95 1.67 -15.49
CA VAL A 181 -20.70 2.34 -14.21
C VAL A 181 -21.31 1.52 -13.08
N THR A 182 -20.49 1.13 -12.11
CA THR A 182 -20.92 0.33 -10.95
C THR A 182 -20.15 0.76 -9.71
N LYS A 183 -20.73 0.51 -8.53
CA LYS A 183 -20.00 0.72 -7.27
C LYS A 183 -18.78 -0.20 -7.24
N SER A 184 -17.72 0.21 -6.54
CA SER A 184 -16.54 -0.63 -6.36
C SER A 184 -16.96 -1.97 -5.76
N LYS A 185 -16.32 -3.06 -6.21
CA LYS A 185 -16.49 -4.37 -5.59
C LYS A 185 -16.14 -4.27 -4.11
N VAL A 186 -16.93 -4.92 -3.28
CA VAL A 186 -16.60 -5.09 -1.86
C VAL A 186 -15.39 -6.00 -1.79
N ARG A 187 -14.43 -5.62 -0.96
CA ARG A 187 -13.19 -6.36 -0.74
C ARG A 187 -13.31 -7.16 0.55
N ASP A 188 -12.90 -8.43 0.49
CA ASP A 188 -12.89 -9.42 1.57
C ASP A 188 -11.48 -9.96 1.85
N ARG A 189 -10.47 -9.35 1.24
CA ARG A 189 -9.06 -9.67 1.45
C ARG A 189 -8.67 -9.45 2.90
N LEU A 190 -7.98 -10.46 3.44
CA LEU A 190 -7.41 -10.48 4.77
C LEU A 190 -6.00 -11.07 4.66
N PRO A 191 -5.00 -10.52 5.37
CA PRO A 191 -3.63 -11.01 5.29
C PRO A 191 -3.51 -12.41 5.88
N THR A 192 -2.63 -13.24 5.32
CA THR A 192 -2.30 -14.56 5.89
C THR A 192 -1.30 -14.41 7.03
N ASN A 193 -1.13 -15.46 7.84
CA ASN A 193 -0.09 -15.49 8.88
C ASN A 193 1.31 -15.30 8.27
N ASP A 194 1.59 -15.97 7.15
CA ASP A 194 2.90 -15.88 6.46
C ASP A 194 3.16 -14.48 5.91
N GLU A 195 2.14 -13.83 5.33
CA GLU A 195 2.24 -12.44 4.87
C GLU A 195 2.50 -11.48 6.02
N LEU A 196 1.79 -11.63 7.14
CA LEU A 196 2.00 -10.81 8.34
C LEU A 196 3.39 -11.03 8.93
N GLN A 197 3.87 -12.28 8.95
CA GLN A 197 5.22 -12.60 9.40
C GLN A 197 6.26 -11.97 8.48
N ALA A 198 6.15 -12.15 7.17
CA ALA A 198 7.08 -11.60 6.19
C ALA A 198 7.14 -10.06 6.24
N LEU A 199 5.99 -9.39 6.35
CA LEU A 199 5.91 -7.94 6.53
C LEU A 199 6.57 -7.51 7.84
N THR A 200 6.29 -8.21 8.94
CA THR A 200 6.88 -7.93 10.26
C THR A 200 8.39 -8.05 10.21
N THR A 201 8.91 -9.17 9.68
CA THR A 201 10.34 -9.42 9.52
C THR A 201 11.00 -8.35 8.66
N LEU A 202 10.48 -8.04 7.47
CA LEU A 202 11.03 -7.03 6.58
C LEU A 202 11.11 -5.65 7.25
N PHE A 203 10.03 -5.21 7.91
CA PHE A 203 10.01 -3.91 8.57
C PHE A 203 10.86 -3.87 9.83
N TYR A 204 10.93 -4.95 10.58
CA TYR A 204 11.78 -5.05 11.77
C TYR A 204 13.26 -5.02 11.38
N GLN A 205 13.67 -5.76 10.36
CA GLN A 205 15.03 -5.71 9.83
C GLN A 205 15.39 -4.30 9.34
N LYS A 206 14.49 -3.61 8.62
CA LYS A 206 14.69 -2.21 8.20
C LYS A 206 14.85 -1.27 9.40
N TRP A 207 14.07 -1.50 10.45
CA TRP A 207 14.14 -0.76 11.71
C TRP A 207 15.45 -0.98 12.46
N LYS A 208 15.96 -2.21 12.52
CA LYS A 208 17.26 -2.51 13.15
C LYS A 208 18.44 -1.97 12.35
N ARG A 209 18.40 -2.04 11.02
CA ARG A 209 19.51 -1.63 10.14
C ARG A 209 19.67 -0.11 9.99
N LYS A 210 18.59 0.67 10.05
CA LYS A 210 18.63 2.12 9.76
C LYS A 210 18.01 2.91 10.89
N ARG A 211 18.77 3.83 11.49
CA ARG A 211 18.26 4.69 12.58
C ARG A 211 17.06 5.54 12.13
N ARG A 212 17.16 6.19 10.98
CA ARG A 212 16.10 7.03 10.35
C ARG A 212 15.10 6.19 9.55
N SER A 213 14.47 5.22 10.20
CA SER A 213 13.41 4.40 9.61
C SER A 213 12.12 4.56 10.39
N ILE A 214 10.98 4.45 9.71
CA ILE A 214 9.66 4.43 10.36
C ILE A 214 9.45 3.03 11.00
N PRO A 215 8.92 2.93 12.24
CA PRO A 215 8.66 1.65 12.91
C PRO A 215 7.42 0.96 12.32
N MET A 216 7.45 0.64 11.03
CA MET A 216 6.33 0.03 10.31
C MET A 216 5.89 -1.32 10.91
N HIS A 217 6.82 -2.07 11.51
CA HIS A 217 6.53 -3.32 12.23
C HIS A 217 5.63 -3.08 13.45
N LEU A 218 5.62 -1.91 14.07
CA LEU A 218 4.65 -1.57 15.13
C LEU A 218 3.34 -1.06 14.52
N ILE A 219 3.43 -0.24 13.46
CA ILE A 219 2.29 0.43 12.83
C ILE A 219 1.29 -0.59 12.25
N ILE A 220 1.76 -1.63 11.56
CA ILE A 220 0.86 -2.63 10.97
C ILE A 220 0.06 -3.36 12.04
N TRP A 221 0.70 -3.73 13.15
CA TRP A 221 0.04 -4.43 14.26
C TRP A 221 -0.88 -3.49 15.04
N PHE A 222 -0.51 -2.21 15.14
CA PHE A 222 -1.38 -1.21 15.76
C PHE A 222 -2.64 -0.99 14.92
N ALA A 223 -2.54 -1.00 13.60
CA ALA A 223 -3.72 -0.96 12.72
C ALA A 223 -4.65 -2.16 12.95
N ILE A 224 -4.08 -3.37 13.12
CA ILE A 224 -4.83 -4.61 13.40
C ILE A 224 -5.47 -4.56 14.79
N TYR A 225 -4.78 -4.10 15.83
CA TYR A 225 -5.33 -4.11 17.19
C TYR A 225 -6.24 -2.91 17.49
N SER A 226 -6.00 -1.75 16.89
CA SER A 226 -6.86 -0.58 17.10
C SER A 226 -8.05 -0.50 16.14
N GLY A 227 -7.97 -1.22 15.00
CA GLY A 227 -8.95 -1.16 13.93
C GLY A 227 -9.20 0.25 13.39
N ARG A 228 -8.26 1.20 13.57
CA ARG A 228 -8.36 2.59 13.09
C ARG A 228 -8.04 2.69 11.60
N ARG A 229 -8.53 3.74 10.93
CA ARG A 229 -8.08 4.07 9.57
C ARG A 229 -6.67 4.64 9.62
N GLU A 230 -5.93 4.54 8.52
CA GLU A 230 -4.56 5.03 8.41
C GLU A 230 -4.42 6.51 8.81
N ASP A 231 -5.27 7.39 8.26
CA ASP A 231 -5.29 8.81 8.61
C ASP A 231 -5.64 9.05 10.09
N GLU A 232 -6.53 8.22 10.65
CA GLU A 232 -6.92 8.29 12.07
C GLU A 232 -5.73 7.93 12.96
N ILE A 233 -4.99 6.86 12.63
CA ILE A 233 -3.79 6.42 13.36
C ILE A 233 -2.76 7.56 13.45
N CYS A 234 -2.52 8.24 12.34
CA CYS A 234 -1.54 9.33 12.26
C CYS A 234 -2.02 10.64 12.90
N SER A 235 -3.31 10.79 13.21
CA SER A 235 -3.88 12.02 13.78
C SER A 235 -4.24 11.89 15.27
N LEU A 236 -4.05 10.72 15.87
CA LEU A 236 -4.24 10.51 17.32
C LEU A 236 -3.28 11.41 18.11
N ARG A 237 -3.84 12.34 18.88
CA ARG A 237 -3.06 13.21 19.78
C ARG A 237 -2.85 12.55 21.13
N LEU A 238 -1.68 12.68 21.72
CA LEU A 238 -1.37 12.14 23.04
C LEU A 238 -2.29 12.70 24.14
N SER A 239 -2.69 13.96 24.03
CA SER A 239 -3.62 14.61 24.97
C SER A 239 -5.04 14.04 24.93
N ASP A 240 -5.38 13.30 23.88
CA ASP A 240 -6.71 12.77 23.63
C ASP A 240 -6.88 11.33 24.19
N TYR A 241 -5.84 10.78 24.81
CA TYR A 241 -5.88 9.47 25.45
C TYR A 241 -6.43 9.55 26.87
N ASP A 242 -7.57 8.91 27.09
CA ASP A 242 -8.16 8.68 28.40
C ASP A 242 -7.65 7.35 28.97
N LYS A 243 -6.62 7.44 29.82
CA LYS A 243 -6.01 6.28 30.49
C LYS A 243 -6.96 5.61 31.49
N HIS A 244 -7.89 6.34 32.10
CA HIS A 244 -8.82 5.77 33.08
C HIS A 244 -9.82 4.85 32.40
N ASN A 245 -10.39 5.29 31.28
CA ASN A 245 -11.42 4.54 30.56
C ASN A 245 -10.86 3.69 29.41
N THR A 246 -9.55 3.71 29.17
CA THR A 246 -8.87 3.02 28.04
C THR A 246 -9.47 3.40 26.68
N GLN A 247 -9.75 4.69 26.51
CA GLN A 247 -10.37 5.25 25.32
C GLN A 247 -9.49 6.34 24.71
N TRP A 248 -9.65 6.57 23.41
CA TRP A 248 -8.97 7.66 22.70
C TRP A 248 -9.99 8.47 21.91
N LEU A 249 -9.92 9.80 22.05
CA LEU A 249 -10.72 10.70 21.23
C LEU A 249 -10.16 10.74 19.80
N VAL A 250 -10.90 10.17 18.86
CA VAL A 250 -10.67 10.30 17.43
C VAL A 250 -11.37 11.57 16.96
N ARG A 251 -10.57 12.58 16.61
CA ARG A 251 -11.08 13.84 16.07
C ARG A 251 -11.44 13.68 14.60
N ASP A 252 -12.41 14.47 14.17
CA ASP A 252 -12.94 14.52 12.82
C ASP A 252 -13.08 13.15 12.14
N ALA A 253 -13.72 12.22 12.85
CA ALA A 253 -13.89 10.86 12.38
C ALA A 253 -14.66 10.88 11.04
N LYS A 254 -14.19 10.09 10.09
CA LYS A 254 -14.70 10.11 8.72
C LYS A 254 -16.19 9.74 8.65
N HIS A 255 -17.03 10.69 8.24
CA HIS A 255 -18.46 10.53 7.97
C HIS A 255 -18.78 10.81 6.49
N PRO A 256 -19.82 10.19 5.89
CA PRO A 256 -20.30 10.53 4.55
C PRO A 256 -20.70 12.01 4.38
N ASP A 257 -21.27 12.62 5.42
CA ASP A 257 -21.79 13.99 5.39
C ASP A 257 -20.77 15.06 5.82
N GLY A 258 -19.52 14.67 6.09
CA GLY A 258 -18.45 15.56 6.53
C GLY A 258 -17.79 15.11 7.83
N SER A 259 -16.46 15.22 7.89
CA SER A 259 -15.69 14.80 9.07
C SER A 259 -15.59 15.87 10.14
N GLU A 260 -15.70 17.15 9.79
CA GLU A 260 -15.49 18.28 10.70
C GLU A 260 -16.45 18.24 11.90
N GLY A 261 -15.89 18.28 13.11
CA GLY A 261 -16.64 18.24 14.36
C GLY A 261 -17.16 16.85 14.76
N ASN A 262 -16.98 15.82 13.94
CA ASN A 262 -17.40 14.45 14.25
C ASN A 262 -16.41 13.74 15.17
N HIS A 263 -16.33 14.18 16.43
CA HIS A 263 -15.42 13.60 17.41
C HIS A 263 -16.02 12.35 18.07
N LYS A 264 -15.22 11.28 18.22
CA LYS A 264 -15.68 9.99 18.77
C LYS A 264 -14.64 9.32 19.64
N TYR A 265 -15.08 8.74 20.75
CA TYR A 265 -14.22 7.91 21.60
C TYR A 265 -14.15 6.48 21.07
N ALA A 266 -12.95 6.00 20.77
CA ALA A 266 -12.67 4.61 20.44
C ALA A 266 -12.07 3.89 21.65
N HIS A 267 -12.51 2.66 21.93
CA HIS A 267 -11.94 1.82 22.98
C HIS A 267 -10.71 1.05 22.48
N PHE A 268 -9.70 0.91 23.34
CA PHE A 268 -8.45 0.23 23.03
C PHE A 268 -8.26 -0.97 23.95
N GLU A 269 -8.18 -2.15 23.36
CA GLU A 269 -7.95 -3.41 24.08
C GLU A 269 -6.46 -3.55 24.48
N PRO A 270 -6.11 -4.41 25.46
CA PRO A 270 -4.76 -4.48 26.04
C PRO A 270 -3.62 -4.63 25.02
N LYS A 271 -3.82 -5.39 23.94
CA LYS A 271 -2.83 -5.55 22.87
C LYS A 271 -2.54 -4.25 22.11
N ALA A 272 -3.55 -3.39 21.93
CA ALA A 272 -3.36 -2.07 21.33
C ALA A 272 -2.62 -1.13 22.29
N ILE A 273 -2.91 -1.22 23.60
CA ILE A 273 -2.22 -0.45 24.65
C ILE A 273 -0.74 -0.84 24.74
N ASP A 274 -0.40 -2.12 24.62
CA ASP A 274 1.01 -2.58 24.58
C ASP A 274 1.78 -1.93 23.42
N LEU A 275 1.18 -1.84 22.23
CA LEU A 275 1.80 -1.14 21.10
C LEU A 275 1.89 0.38 21.32
N ILE A 276 0.90 1.01 21.96
CA ILE A 276 0.99 2.42 22.37
C ILE A 276 2.23 2.63 23.26
N ASN A 277 2.43 1.77 24.25
CA ASN A 277 3.59 1.85 25.12
C ASN A 277 4.91 1.68 24.34
N LYS A 278 4.95 0.80 23.33
CA LYS A 278 6.13 0.65 22.46
C LYS A 278 6.41 1.88 21.58
N PHE A 279 5.38 2.59 21.12
CA PHE A 279 5.57 3.88 20.43
C PHE A 279 6.08 4.98 21.37
N LEU A 280 5.74 4.90 22.65
CA LEU A 280 6.14 5.85 23.69
C LEU A 280 7.47 5.49 24.36
N ASP A 281 8.03 4.31 24.09
CA ASP A 281 9.36 3.94 24.52
C ASP A 281 10.39 5.01 24.09
N LYS A 282 11.36 5.29 24.96
CA LYS A 282 12.30 6.39 24.81
C LYS A 282 13.06 6.33 23.49
N GLU A 283 13.54 5.15 23.09
CA GLU A 283 14.30 5.00 21.84
C GLU A 283 13.38 5.16 20.63
N THR A 284 12.24 4.46 20.63
CA THR A 284 11.30 4.48 19.51
C THR A 284 10.74 5.88 19.30
N ARG A 285 10.35 6.57 20.37
CA ARG A 285 9.83 7.93 20.33
C ARG A 285 10.86 8.91 19.78
N ALA A 286 12.10 8.87 20.27
CA ALA A 286 13.17 9.74 19.80
C ALA A 286 13.41 9.58 18.29
N ARG A 287 13.49 8.33 17.80
CA ARG A 287 13.69 8.04 16.38
C ARG A 287 12.54 8.52 15.50
N MET A 288 11.29 8.44 15.98
CA MET A 288 10.15 8.98 15.25
C MET A 288 10.18 10.51 15.18
N LEU A 289 10.56 11.20 16.26
CA LEU A 289 10.66 12.66 16.30
C LEU A 289 11.83 13.20 15.47
N GLU A 290 12.94 12.46 15.37
CA GLU A 290 14.07 12.78 14.48
C GLU A 290 13.68 12.86 12.99
N LEU A 291 12.51 12.31 12.61
CA LEU A 291 11.95 12.39 11.25
C LEU A 291 11.14 13.68 11.00
N GLY A 292 11.04 14.58 12.00
CA GLY A 292 10.43 15.91 11.86
C GLY A 292 8.91 15.94 12.03
N GLY A 293 8.33 14.94 12.68
CA GLY A 293 6.89 14.86 12.94
C GLY A 293 6.46 15.62 14.20
N ASP A 294 5.15 15.91 14.31
CA ASP A 294 4.56 16.63 15.45
C ASP A 294 4.59 15.80 16.75
N GLU A 295 5.27 16.31 17.77
CA GLU A 295 5.42 15.69 19.09
C GLU A 295 4.10 15.50 19.85
N LYS A 296 3.01 16.14 19.42
CA LYS A 296 1.68 15.97 20.01
C LYS A 296 0.99 14.71 19.54
N LEU A 297 1.45 14.08 18.45
CA LEU A 297 0.84 12.90 17.85
C LEU A 297 1.45 11.61 18.42
N LEU A 298 0.65 10.55 18.55
CA LEU A 298 1.13 9.22 18.93
C LEU A 298 2.11 8.68 17.89
N ILE A 299 1.69 8.68 16.62
CA ILE A 299 2.50 8.28 15.48
C ILE A 299 2.70 9.51 14.60
N PRO A 300 3.81 10.25 14.76
CA PRO A 300 4.02 11.53 14.11
C PRO A 300 4.53 11.35 12.67
N MET A 301 3.74 10.65 11.85
CA MET A 301 4.08 10.26 10.48
C MET A 301 2.98 10.68 9.51
N ASN A 302 3.37 10.99 8.27
CA ASN A 302 2.39 11.23 7.22
C ASN A 302 1.77 9.91 6.76
N ALA A 303 0.43 9.84 6.72
CA ALA A 303 -0.30 8.67 6.22
C ALA A 303 0.14 8.27 4.81
N ALA A 304 0.28 9.21 3.87
CA ALA A 304 0.73 8.89 2.51
C ALA A 304 2.11 8.18 2.48
N THR A 305 2.99 8.48 3.44
CA THR A 305 4.28 7.80 3.60
C THR A 305 4.10 6.36 4.08
N ILE A 306 3.24 6.13 5.07
CA ILE A 306 2.90 4.79 5.58
C ILE A 306 2.32 3.93 4.44
N SER A 307 1.32 4.44 3.71
CA SER A 307 0.71 3.77 2.56
C SER A 307 1.73 3.41 1.49
N THR A 308 2.65 4.33 1.19
CA THR A 308 3.73 4.10 0.22
C THR A 308 4.68 3.00 0.69
N TYR A 309 5.06 3.02 1.97
CA TYR A 309 5.99 2.03 2.54
C TYR A 309 5.36 0.65 2.60
N PHE A 310 4.08 0.56 2.97
CA PHE A 310 3.31 -0.67 2.96
C PHE A 310 3.18 -1.24 1.54
N THR A 311 2.76 -0.43 0.57
CA THR A 311 2.63 -0.84 -0.83
C THR A 311 3.96 -1.35 -1.41
N ARG A 312 5.07 -0.66 -1.13
CA ARG A 312 6.42 -1.09 -1.55
C ARG A 312 6.84 -2.40 -0.88
N ALA A 313 6.51 -2.60 0.38
CA ALA A 313 6.80 -3.85 1.09
C ALA A 313 6.00 -5.02 0.50
N CYS A 314 4.71 -4.84 0.22
CA CYS A 314 3.92 -5.85 -0.47
C CYS A 314 4.50 -6.19 -1.83
N SER A 315 4.90 -5.19 -2.63
CA SER A 315 5.56 -5.43 -3.92
C SER A 315 6.91 -6.15 -3.77
N GLN A 316 7.70 -5.83 -2.75
CA GLN A 316 9.00 -6.47 -2.50
C GLN A 316 8.85 -7.95 -2.07
N LEU A 317 7.77 -8.25 -1.36
CA LEU A 317 7.45 -9.60 -0.85
C LEU A 317 6.52 -10.37 -1.79
N GLU A 318 6.23 -9.84 -2.98
CA GLU A 318 5.31 -10.44 -3.96
C GLU A 318 3.91 -10.74 -3.37
N ILE A 319 3.48 -9.93 -2.39
CA ILE A 319 2.16 -10.04 -1.78
C ILE A 319 1.15 -9.41 -2.73
N GLU A 320 0.36 -10.26 -3.35
CA GLU A 320 -0.67 -9.85 -4.28
C GLU A 320 -1.89 -9.26 -3.57
N ASP A 321 -2.34 -8.14 -4.14
CA ASP A 321 -3.59 -7.49 -3.81
C ASP A 321 -3.81 -7.43 -2.29
N LEU A 322 -2.92 -6.76 -1.54
CA LEU A 322 -3.07 -6.41 -0.12
C LEU A 322 -2.86 -4.90 0.06
N ARG A 323 -3.76 -4.24 0.79
CA ARG A 323 -3.71 -2.79 1.07
C ARG A 323 -3.66 -2.55 2.57
N PHE A 324 -3.10 -1.40 2.98
CA PHE A 324 -3.07 -1.04 4.40
C PHE A 324 -4.48 -1.02 5.02
N HIS A 325 -5.50 -0.62 4.26
CA HIS A 325 -6.89 -0.64 4.73
C HIS A 325 -7.41 -2.05 5.07
N ASP A 326 -6.84 -3.10 4.48
CA ASP A 326 -7.22 -4.49 4.79
C ASP A 326 -6.82 -4.89 6.21
N LEU A 327 -5.86 -4.20 6.83
CA LEU A 327 -5.51 -4.40 8.24
C LEU A 327 -6.67 -4.03 9.18
N ARG A 328 -7.50 -3.05 8.79
CA ARG A 328 -8.73 -2.74 9.53
C ARG A 328 -9.82 -3.79 9.33
N HIS A 329 -9.86 -4.41 8.16
CA HIS A 329 -10.72 -5.57 7.91
C HIS A 329 -10.29 -6.76 8.78
N GLU A 330 -8.99 -7.00 8.88
CA GLU A 330 -8.40 -7.98 9.79
C GLU A 330 -8.75 -7.68 11.24
N ALA A 331 -8.61 -6.44 11.70
CA ALA A 331 -9.00 -6.02 13.04
C ALA A 331 -10.45 -6.41 13.39
N ALA A 332 -11.40 -6.01 12.53
CA ALA A 332 -12.81 -6.30 12.75
C ALA A 332 -13.11 -7.80 12.74
N THR A 333 -12.41 -8.56 11.88
CA THR A 333 -12.51 -10.02 11.82
C THR A 333 -12.00 -10.65 13.10
N ARG A 334 -10.83 -10.24 13.60
CA ARG A 334 -10.24 -10.78 14.84
C ARG A 334 -11.15 -10.59 16.04
N TYR A 335 -11.66 -9.38 16.23
CA TYR A 335 -12.57 -9.13 17.35
C TYR A 335 -13.88 -9.90 17.24
N ALA A 336 -14.40 -10.11 16.03
CA ALA A 336 -15.56 -10.95 15.83
C ALA A 336 -15.27 -12.43 16.13
N GLU A 337 -14.10 -12.94 15.71
CA GLU A 337 -13.61 -14.29 16.07
C GLU A 337 -13.42 -14.46 17.59
N ASP A 338 -13.00 -13.40 18.27
CA ASP A 338 -12.83 -13.35 19.73
C ASP A 338 -14.18 -13.22 20.47
N GLY A 339 -15.31 -13.26 19.75
CA GLY A 339 -16.66 -13.30 20.33
C GLY A 339 -17.25 -11.93 20.69
N PHE A 340 -16.69 -10.84 20.17
CA PHE A 340 -17.19 -9.51 20.51
C PHE A 340 -18.58 -9.29 19.90
N SER A 341 -19.50 -8.81 20.74
CA SER A 341 -20.80 -8.35 20.26
C SER A 341 -20.62 -7.14 19.33
N ILE A 342 -21.62 -6.91 18.47
CA ILE A 342 -21.54 -5.85 17.47
C ILE A 342 -21.48 -4.46 18.10
N PRO A 343 -22.23 -4.14 19.17
CA PRO A 343 -22.02 -2.90 19.90
C PRO A 343 -20.57 -2.74 20.39
N LYS A 344 -19.96 -3.81 20.94
CA LYS A 344 -18.56 -3.77 21.39
C LYS A 344 -17.61 -3.53 20.22
N LEU A 345 -17.81 -4.20 19.09
CA LEU A 345 -17.07 -3.96 17.84
C LEU A 345 -17.21 -2.51 17.36
N GLN A 346 -18.38 -1.90 17.48
CA GLN A 346 -18.60 -0.50 17.10
C GLN A 346 -17.81 0.46 17.99
N THR A 347 -17.69 0.17 19.30
CA THR A 347 -16.89 1.01 20.20
C THR A 347 -15.41 1.01 19.88
N ILE A 348 -14.89 -0.06 19.29
CA ILE A 348 -13.48 -0.16 18.86
C ILE A 348 -13.32 0.37 17.45
N THR A 349 -14.14 -0.14 16.52
CA THR A 349 -13.98 0.14 15.09
C THR A 349 -14.64 1.45 14.64
N LEU A 350 -15.53 2.07 15.40
CA LEU A 350 -16.28 3.27 15.03
C LEU A 350 -17.02 3.16 13.68
N HIS A 351 -17.56 1.99 13.36
CA HIS A 351 -18.47 1.86 12.22
C HIS A 351 -19.89 2.29 12.63
N GLU A 352 -20.45 3.25 11.91
CA GLU A 352 -21.80 3.77 12.20
C GLU A 352 -22.90 2.88 11.63
N SER A 353 -22.69 2.34 10.42
CA SER A 353 -23.71 1.53 9.75
C SER A 353 -23.52 0.04 10.02
N TRP A 354 -24.60 -0.58 10.53
CA TRP A 354 -24.76 -2.03 10.60
C TRP A 354 -24.37 -2.73 9.31
N ASN A 355 -24.77 -2.20 8.14
CA ASN A 355 -24.49 -2.83 6.85
C ASN A 355 -23.00 -2.97 6.55
N THR A 356 -22.15 -2.16 7.19
CA THR A 356 -20.69 -2.23 7.04
C THR A 356 -20.08 -3.31 7.94
N LEU A 357 -20.72 -3.61 9.08
CA LEU A 357 -20.31 -4.62 10.06
C LEU A 357 -20.98 -6.00 9.86
N LYS A 358 -22.14 -6.05 9.21
CA LYS A 358 -22.95 -7.27 9.00
C LYS A 358 -22.14 -8.45 8.42
N ARG A 359 -21.09 -8.17 7.66
CA ARG A 359 -20.19 -9.18 7.08
C ARG A 359 -19.37 -9.96 8.12
N TYR A 360 -19.16 -9.41 9.31
CA TYR A 360 -18.38 -10.06 10.37
C TYR A 360 -19.25 -10.91 11.32
N VAL A 361 -20.56 -11.00 11.06
CA VAL A 361 -21.54 -11.69 11.93
C VAL A 361 -21.58 -13.19 11.67
N ASN A 362 -21.20 -13.64 10.46
CA ASN A 362 -21.24 -15.03 10.03
C ASN A 362 -19.84 -15.52 9.60
N LEU A 363 -18.85 -15.45 10.50
CA LEU A 363 -17.48 -15.87 10.20
C LEU A 363 -17.30 -17.36 10.51
N LYS A 364 -16.73 -18.11 9.56
CA LYS A 364 -16.12 -19.43 9.84
C LYS A 364 -14.81 -19.17 10.58
N LYS A 365 -14.63 -19.79 11.75
CA LYS A 365 -13.37 -19.75 12.51
C LYS A 365 -12.22 -20.17 11.58
N ARG A 366 -11.19 -19.34 11.46
CA ARG A 366 -9.93 -19.73 10.81
C ARG A 366 -9.26 -20.83 11.63
N GLY A 367 -8.35 -21.60 11.03
CA GLY A 367 -7.66 -22.74 11.69
C GLY A 367 -7.04 -22.38 13.05
N GLU A 368 -6.62 -23.39 13.81
CA GLU A 368 -6.41 -23.32 15.27
C GLU A 368 -5.44 -22.25 15.79
N ARG A 369 -4.55 -21.67 14.97
CA ARG A 369 -3.54 -20.69 15.41
C ARG A 369 -3.48 -19.43 14.53
N ARG A 370 -3.90 -18.30 15.10
CA ARG A 370 -3.81 -16.96 14.52
C ARG A 370 -2.52 -16.27 14.99
N LEU A 371 -1.71 -15.73 14.07
CA LEU A 371 -0.47 -15.04 14.42
C LEU A 371 -0.75 -13.75 15.21
N ASP A 372 0.00 -13.53 16.28
CA ASP A 372 -0.03 -12.33 17.11
C ASP A 372 1.32 -11.60 17.11
N PHE A 373 1.33 -10.33 17.50
CA PHE A 373 2.51 -9.46 17.47
C PHE A 373 3.70 -10.06 18.22
N ALA A 374 3.48 -10.61 19.42
CA ALA A 374 4.55 -11.17 20.25
C ALA A 374 5.25 -12.37 19.57
N GLU A 375 4.47 -13.24 18.91
CA GLU A 375 5.02 -14.35 18.13
C GLU A 375 5.75 -13.82 16.90
N ALA A 376 5.13 -12.90 16.16
CA ALA A 376 5.70 -12.35 14.93
C ALA A 376 7.02 -11.60 15.14
N ILE A 377 7.10 -10.79 16.20
CA ILE A 377 8.30 -10.04 16.55
C ILE A 377 9.39 -10.97 17.08
N GLY A 378 9.02 -12.02 17.83
CA GLY A 378 9.96 -13.04 18.30
C GLY A 378 10.63 -13.76 17.13
N HIS A 379 9.86 -14.21 16.14
CA HIS A 379 10.41 -14.81 14.93
C HIS A 379 11.28 -13.83 14.13
N ALA A 380 10.86 -12.58 13.98
CA ALA A 380 11.62 -11.56 13.27
C ALA A 380 12.97 -11.24 13.97
N ASP A 381 12.99 -11.28 15.30
CA ASP A 381 14.20 -11.05 16.09
C ASP A 381 15.17 -12.22 16.03
N SER A 382 14.65 -13.45 16.12
CA SER A 382 15.45 -14.67 15.90
C SER A 382 16.04 -14.72 14.49
N ASP A 383 15.25 -14.42 13.46
CA ASP A 383 15.70 -14.36 12.06
C ASP A 383 16.78 -13.30 11.87
N TYR A 384 16.58 -12.09 12.38
CA TYR A 384 17.59 -11.03 12.30
C TYR A 384 18.87 -11.41 13.04
N SER A 385 18.77 -12.00 14.23
CA SER A 385 19.91 -12.41 15.03
C SER A 385 20.69 -13.55 14.37
N SER A 386 20.00 -14.52 13.77
CA SER A 386 20.62 -15.61 13.00
C SER A 386 21.30 -15.09 11.73
N HIS A 387 20.59 -14.28 10.95
CA HIS A 387 21.11 -13.70 9.71
C HIS A 387 22.26 -12.72 9.96
N TYR A 388 22.26 -11.97 11.06
CA TYR A 388 23.35 -11.06 11.40
C TYR A 388 24.58 -11.79 11.97
N LYS A 389 24.38 -12.93 12.65
CA LYS A 389 25.47 -13.86 12.99
C LYS A 389 26.13 -14.41 11.71
N GLU A 390 25.34 -14.84 10.71
CA GLU A 390 25.86 -15.28 9.40
C GLU A 390 26.44 -14.13 8.55
N TRP A 391 25.84 -12.95 8.58
CA TRP A 391 26.30 -11.75 7.86
C TRP A 391 27.62 -11.23 8.43
N ASN A 392 27.81 -11.24 9.75
CA ASN A 392 29.09 -10.94 10.38
C ASN A 392 30.17 -11.98 10.05
N LYS A 393 29.80 -13.26 9.84
CA LYS A 393 30.71 -14.27 9.26
C LYS A 393 31.08 -13.94 7.79
N THR A 394 30.23 -13.25 7.04
CA THR A 394 30.44 -12.90 5.61
C THR A 394 30.95 -11.48 5.33
N GLN A 395 31.08 -10.62 6.34
CA GLN A 395 31.57 -9.22 6.22
C GLN A 395 32.88 -8.95 6.97
N ARG A 396 33.84 -9.88 6.92
CA ARG A 396 35.24 -9.45 6.81
C ARG A 396 35.41 -8.97 5.37
N ALA A 397 35.48 -7.66 5.16
CA ALA A 397 35.89 -7.10 3.88
C ALA A 397 37.37 -7.40 3.71
N PHE A 398 37.76 -8.09 2.62
CA PHE A 398 39.16 -8.24 2.21
C PHE A 398 39.88 -6.89 2.36
N GLY A 399 40.75 -6.78 3.36
CA GLY A 399 41.64 -5.65 3.48
C GLY A 399 42.65 -5.70 2.35
N ALA A 400 43.17 -4.55 1.91
CA ALA A 400 44.29 -4.52 0.97
C ALA A 400 45.51 -5.34 1.48
N MET A 401 45.60 -5.52 2.81
CA MET A 401 46.58 -6.36 3.49
C MET A 401 46.33 -7.87 3.24
N ASP A 402 45.08 -8.34 3.26
CA ASP A 402 44.73 -9.75 3.03
C ASP A 402 45.02 -10.18 1.58
N ILE A 403 44.89 -9.23 0.64
CA ILE A 403 45.25 -9.43 -0.78
C ILE A 403 46.78 -9.50 -0.94
N LEU A 404 47.53 -8.71 -0.18
CA LEU A 404 48.99 -8.62 -0.25
C LEU A 404 49.67 -9.83 0.43
N GLU A 405 49.22 -10.22 1.63
CA GLU A 405 49.67 -11.45 2.32
C GLU A 405 49.37 -12.71 1.50
N ALA A 406 48.20 -12.79 0.86
CA ALA A 406 47.83 -13.93 0.01
C ALA A 406 48.63 -14.03 -1.30
N TYR A 407 49.27 -12.94 -1.75
CA TYR A 407 50.06 -12.89 -2.98
C TYR A 407 51.54 -13.20 -2.73
N ASP A 408 52.13 -12.71 -1.63
CA ASP A 408 53.55 -12.89 -1.33
C ASP A 408 53.87 -14.22 -0.61
N LEU A 409 52.93 -14.81 0.14
CA LEU A 409 53.17 -16.00 0.99
C LEU A 409 52.75 -17.33 0.36
N SER A 410 52.23 -17.31 -0.88
CA SER A 410 51.70 -18.50 -1.55
C SER A 410 52.77 -19.46 -2.08
N ILE A 411 54.07 -19.16 -1.90
CA ILE A 411 55.16 -19.83 -2.61
C ILE A 411 55.61 -21.13 -1.94
N ASN A 412 55.32 -21.37 -0.65
CA ASN A 412 55.61 -22.65 0.02
C ASN A 412 54.81 -22.81 1.33
N SER A 413 53.60 -23.37 1.27
CA SER A 413 52.89 -23.79 2.50
C SER A 413 52.43 -25.25 2.39
N GLU A 414 53.26 -26.16 2.88
CA GLU A 414 52.75 -27.46 3.29
C GLU A 414 51.83 -27.26 4.52
N ILE A 415 50.69 -27.96 4.54
CA ILE A 415 49.78 -27.94 5.69
C ILE A 415 50.44 -28.72 6.81
N ASP A 416 50.98 -27.97 7.77
CA ASP A 416 51.66 -28.47 8.95
C ASP A 416 50.80 -28.20 10.18
N VAL A 417 50.16 -29.27 10.66
CA VAL A 417 49.22 -29.27 11.78
C VAL A 417 49.63 -30.34 12.78
N PRO A 418 49.40 -30.12 14.09
CA PRO A 418 49.93 -30.97 15.16
C PRO A 418 49.28 -32.37 15.23
N TYR A 419 48.10 -32.57 14.64
CA TYR A 419 47.36 -33.84 14.71
C TYR A 419 47.06 -34.42 13.34
N GLN A 420 47.13 -35.75 13.24
CA GLN A 420 46.90 -36.46 12.00
C GLN A 420 45.41 -36.44 11.63
N PHE A 421 44.50 -36.49 12.61
CA PHE A 421 43.06 -36.36 12.35
C PHE A 421 42.70 -35.00 11.74
N ILE A 422 43.35 -33.91 12.15
CA ILE A 422 43.18 -32.57 11.56
C ILE A 422 43.75 -32.54 10.14
N LYS A 423 44.94 -33.11 9.94
CA LYS A 423 45.56 -33.16 8.61
C LYS A 423 44.68 -33.86 7.58
N ASN A 424 44.06 -34.99 7.98
CA ASN A 424 43.17 -35.77 7.12
C ASN A 424 41.90 -34.97 6.77
N GLN A 425 41.28 -34.32 7.77
CA GLN A 425 40.06 -33.56 7.56
C GLN A 425 40.27 -32.28 6.77
N ILE A 426 41.40 -31.59 6.96
CA ILE A 426 41.78 -30.46 6.10
C ILE A 426 41.93 -30.94 4.65
N ALA A 427 42.54 -32.11 4.41
CA ALA A 427 42.68 -32.65 3.06
C ALA A 427 41.30 -32.93 2.42
N GLU A 428 40.36 -33.49 3.18
CA GLU A 428 38.99 -33.73 2.73
C GLU A 428 38.24 -32.43 2.42
N PHE A 429 38.30 -31.46 3.33
CA PHE A 429 37.73 -30.12 3.14
C PHE A 429 38.25 -29.47 1.85
N ILE A 430 39.57 -29.54 1.64
CA ILE A 430 40.22 -29.00 0.44
C ILE A 430 39.75 -29.73 -0.82
N GLU A 431 39.67 -31.06 -0.81
CA GLU A 431 39.23 -31.82 -1.98
C GLU A 431 37.77 -31.49 -2.35
N HIS A 432 36.91 -31.37 -1.34
CA HIS A 432 35.51 -31.00 -1.51
C HIS A 432 35.36 -29.61 -2.16
N HIS A 433 36.10 -28.62 -1.64
CA HIS A 433 35.94 -27.23 -2.05
C HIS A 433 36.74 -26.85 -3.31
N LYS A 434 37.85 -27.55 -3.61
CA LYS A 434 38.59 -27.38 -4.88
C LYS A 434 37.73 -27.67 -6.12
N LYS A 435 36.75 -28.58 -6.01
CA LYS A 435 35.86 -28.96 -7.12
C LYS A 435 34.65 -28.02 -7.28
N ASN A 436 34.42 -27.10 -6.34
CA ASN A 436 33.24 -26.24 -6.32
C ASN A 436 33.40 -24.99 -7.23
N LYS A 437 32.53 -24.85 -8.24
CA LYS A 437 32.56 -23.73 -9.21
C LYS A 437 32.38 -22.35 -8.57
N PHE A 438 31.58 -22.25 -7.51
CA PHE A 438 31.37 -20.99 -6.79
C PHE A 438 32.63 -20.59 -6.02
N PHE A 439 33.27 -21.57 -5.36
CA PHE A 439 34.51 -21.40 -4.64
C PHE A 439 35.64 -20.89 -5.55
N ILE A 440 35.85 -21.52 -6.70
CA ILE A 440 36.84 -21.12 -7.71
C ILE A 440 36.59 -19.67 -8.18
N ARG A 441 35.33 -19.32 -8.46
CA ARG A 441 34.99 -17.96 -8.90
C ARG A 441 35.25 -16.91 -7.81
N LYS A 442 34.94 -17.22 -6.56
CA LYS A 442 35.00 -16.28 -5.44
C LYS A 442 36.40 -16.12 -4.85
N HIS A 443 37.21 -17.17 -4.83
CA HIS A 443 38.51 -17.14 -4.15
C HIS A 443 39.69 -17.17 -5.14
N VAL A 444 39.66 -18.03 -6.15
CA VAL A 444 40.75 -18.07 -7.16
C VAL A 444 40.66 -16.90 -8.13
N LYS A 445 39.51 -16.70 -8.78
CA LYS A 445 39.37 -15.68 -9.83
C LYS A 445 39.28 -14.25 -9.29
N LYS A 446 38.65 -14.05 -8.12
CA LYS A 446 38.44 -12.72 -7.54
C LYS A 446 39.69 -12.21 -6.80
N LEU A 447 40.41 -13.07 -6.10
CA LEU A 447 41.61 -12.70 -5.31
C LEU A 447 42.90 -12.87 -6.11
N GLN A 448 42.83 -13.45 -7.32
CA GLN A 448 43.99 -13.69 -8.20
C GLN A 448 45.10 -14.53 -7.54
N THR A 449 44.74 -15.45 -6.64
CA THR A 449 45.69 -16.35 -5.95
C THR A 449 45.67 -17.74 -6.58
N GLU A 450 46.85 -18.29 -6.86
CA GLU A 450 47.01 -19.66 -7.37
C GLU A 450 46.88 -20.72 -6.26
N HIS A 451 47.03 -20.31 -4.98
CA HIS A 451 47.04 -21.20 -3.81
C HIS A 451 46.05 -20.73 -2.74
N PRO A 452 44.72 -20.85 -2.98
CA PRO A 452 43.69 -20.33 -2.06
C PRO A 452 43.66 -21.03 -0.69
N PHE A 453 44.29 -22.19 -0.53
CA PHE A 453 44.32 -22.96 0.71
C PHE A 453 45.68 -22.89 1.42
N SER A 454 46.42 -21.79 1.24
CA SER A 454 47.71 -21.61 1.89
C SER A 454 47.56 -21.54 3.42
N TRP A 455 48.44 -22.23 4.14
CA TRP A 455 48.35 -22.42 5.60
C TRP A 455 49.42 -21.64 6.36
N ASN A 456 49.02 -20.94 7.43
CA ASN A 456 49.91 -20.27 8.35
C ASN A 456 50.27 -21.23 9.50
N LYS A 457 51.51 -21.73 9.50
CA LYS A 457 52.02 -22.66 10.52
C LYS A 457 52.05 -22.06 11.94
N GLU A 458 52.44 -20.79 12.08
CA GLU A 458 52.58 -20.15 13.39
C GLU A 458 51.22 -19.90 14.05
N LYS A 459 50.23 -19.47 13.26
CA LYS A 459 48.88 -19.16 13.74
C LYS A 459 47.93 -20.37 13.73
N GLN A 460 48.33 -21.48 13.10
CA GLN A 460 47.49 -22.66 12.90
C GLN A 460 46.13 -22.32 12.26
N GLU A 461 46.16 -21.54 11.17
CA GLU A 461 44.99 -21.11 10.40
C GLU A 461 45.30 -20.93 8.91
N PHE A 462 44.29 -20.91 8.05
CA PHE A 462 44.47 -20.52 6.65
C PHE A 462 44.77 -19.01 6.55
N TYR A 463 45.70 -18.63 5.68
CA TYR A 463 46.04 -17.21 5.43
C TYR A 463 44.83 -16.42 4.94
N ILE A 464 43.97 -17.04 4.12
CA ILE A 464 42.76 -16.39 3.62
C ILE A 464 41.67 -16.57 4.67
N SER A 465 41.29 -15.46 5.30
CA SER A 465 40.33 -15.45 6.41
C SER A 465 38.98 -16.11 6.07
N GLU A 466 38.50 -15.97 4.84
CA GLU A 466 37.25 -16.60 4.38
C GLU A 466 37.38 -18.11 4.23
N ILE A 467 38.57 -18.61 3.91
CA ILE A 467 38.84 -20.05 3.84
C ILE A 467 38.93 -20.62 5.25
N GLN A 468 39.54 -19.87 6.18
CA GLN A 468 39.54 -20.22 7.59
C GLN A 468 38.12 -20.30 8.16
N ILE A 469 37.27 -19.32 7.85
CA ILE A 469 35.87 -19.34 8.29
C ILE A 469 35.11 -20.52 7.67
N ALA A 470 35.30 -20.77 6.37
CA ALA A 470 34.66 -21.91 5.71
C ALA A 470 35.12 -23.26 6.28
N TRP A 471 36.39 -23.36 6.69
CA TRP A 471 36.92 -24.52 7.40
C TRP A 471 36.28 -24.68 8.78
N GLU A 472 36.20 -23.61 9.58
CA GLU A 472 35.57 -23.64 10.90
C GLU A 472 34.09 -24.03 10.81
N ASP A 473 33.35 -23.50 9.85
CA ASP A 473 31.95 -23.86 9.63
C ASP A 473 31.83 -25.34 9.21
N TRP A 474 32.64 -25.79 8.24
CA TRP A 474 32.63 -27.19 7.81
C TRP A 474 32.99 -28.15 8.94
N PHE A 475 34.01 -27.84 9.75
CA PHE A 475 34.44 -28.67 10.87
C PHE A 475 33.39 -28.70 11.99
N SER A 476 32.67 -27.59 12.21
CA SER A 476 31.57 -27.57 13.18
C SER A 476 30.40 -28.49 12.80
N GLU A 477 30.16 -28.67 11.51
CA GLU A 477 29.05 -29.48 10.98
C GLU A 477 29.44 -30.93 10.74
N CYS A 478 30.67 -31.17 10.27
CA CYS A 478 31.12 -32.47 9.76
C CYS A 478 32.39 -33.00 10.44
N GLY A 479 33.05 -32.21 11.29
CA GLY A 479 34.34 -32.56 11.86
C GLY A 479 34.26 -33.58 12.99
N GLU A 480 35.25 -34.46 13.05
CA GLU A 480 35.38 -35.47 14.11
C GLU A 480 36.74 -35.33 14.82
N VAL A 481 36.75 -35.44 16.14
CA VAL A 481 37.99 -35.38 16.93
C VAL A 481 38.44 -36.78 17.29
N ASP A 482 39.63 -37.17 16.84
CA ASP A 482 40.26 -38.39 17.34
C ASP A 482 40.92 -38.12 18.70
N TRP A 483 40.14 -38.37 19.75
CA TRP A 483 40.57 -38.18 21.13
C TRP A 483 41.74 -39.07 21.56
N SER A 484 42.10 -40.09 20.79
CA SER A 484 43.26 -40.96 21.07
C SER A 484 44.60 -40.30 20.71
N GLU A 485 44.58 -39.31 19.80
CA GLU A 485 45.75 -38.52 19.42
C GLU A 485 46.04 -37.38 20.42
N LEU A 486 45.11 -37.09 21.35
CA LEU A 486 45.21 -35.96 22.27
C LEU A 486 45.78 -36.35 23.65
N PRO A 487 46.46 -35.42 24.35
CA PRO A 487 46.99 -35.64 25.70
C PRO A 487 45.96 -36.18 26.69
N ALA A 488 46.43 -36.98 27.65
CA ALA A 488 45.60 -37.47 28.75
C ALA A 488 44.98 -36.28 29.52
N GLU A 489 43.75 -36.47 30.01
CA GLU A 489 42.96 -35.44 30.71
C GLU A 489 42.42 -34.29 29.84
N THR A 490 42.58 -34.37 28.51
CA THR A 490 41.88 -33.47 27.57
C THR A 490 40.37 -33.60 27.75
N SER A 491 39.69 -32.46 27.89
CA SER A 491 38.22 -32.38 28.00
C SER A 491 37.55 -31.81 26.76
N HIS A 492 38.24 -30.90 26.05
CA HIS A 492 37.70 -30.16 24.93
C HIS A 492 38.79 -29.99 23.87
N PHE A 493 38.38 -29.91 22.61
CA PHE A 493 39.24 -29.54 21.50
C PHE A 493 38.66 -28.30 20.82
N SER A 494 39.47 -27.25 20.71
CA SER A 494 39.14 -26.06 19.94
C SER A 494 39.66 -26.24 18.52
N PHE A 495 38.74 -26.41 17.57
CA PHE A 495 39.12 -26.44 16.15
C PHE A 495 39.51 -25.06 15.61
N LYS A 496 39.27 -24.01 16.39
CA LYS A 496 39.86 -22.68 16.19
C LYS A 496 41.30 -22.69 16.72
N ASN A 497 42.26 -22.56 15.81
CA ASN A 497 43.72 -22.64 16.05
C ASN A 497 44.22 -23.98 16.61
N ASN A 498 43.45 -25.08 16.49
CA ASN A 498 43.83 -26.44 16.87
C ASN A 498 44.29 -26.63 18.34
N ARG A 499 43.61 -25.96 19.29
CA ARG A 499 44.01 -25.95 20.70
C ARG A 499 43.41 -27.11 21.49
N VAL A 500 44.20 -27.67 22.40
CA VAL A 500 43.79 -28.76 23.30
C VAL A 500 43.48 -28.18 24.67
N ILE A 501 42.24 -28.35 25.13
CA ILE A 501 41.72 -27.68 26.31
C ILE A 501 41.30 -28.69 27.39
N ARG A 502 41.72 -28.40 28.62
CA ARG A 502 41.22 -29.03 29.84
C ARG A 502 40.50 -27.99 30.69
N LEU A 503 39.19 -28.17 30.85
CA LEU A 503 38.42 -27.45 31.83
C LEU A 503 38.57 -28.13 33.19
N PHE A 504 39.05 -27.40 34.18
CA PHE A 504 39.18 -27.90 35.55
C PHE A 504 38.68 -26.85 36.55
N LYS A 505 37.54 -27.16 37.18
CA LYS A 505 36.80 -26.20 38.02
C LYS A 505 36.46 -24.93 37.21
N ASN A 506 36.96 -23.76 37.63
CA ASN A 506 36.75 -22.48 36.97
C ASN A 506 37.96 -22.05 36.13
N ARG A 507 38.81 -23.00 35.72
CA ARG A 507 40.04 -22.71 34.96
C ARG A 507 40.00 -23.36 33.58
N VAL A 508 40.53 -22.64 32.61
CA VAL A 508 40.80 -23.11 31.26
C VAL A 508 42.30 -23.37 31.15
N LEU A 509 42.67 -24.63 30.94
CA LEU A 509 44.05 -25.04 30.75
C LEU A 509 44.29 -25.43 29.29
N GLU A 510 45.36 -24.92 28.69
CA GLU A 510 45.83 -25.32 27.34
C GLU A 510 47.08 -26.19 27.46
N PHE A 511 47.17 -27.23 26.64
CA PHE A 511 48.34 -28.11 26.64
C PHE A 511 49.46 -27.52 25.81
N GLU A 512 50.61 -27.26 26.43
CA GLU A 512 51.82 -26.80 25.77
C GLU A 512 52.76 -27.97 25.50
N TYR A 513 53.07 -28.20 24.22
CA TYR A 513 53.79 -29.38 23.76
C TYR A 513 55.28 -29.33 24.07
N GLU A 514 55.90 -28.15 23.97
CA GLU A 514 57.33 -28.01 24.26
C GLU A 514 57.65 -28.22 25.74
N LEU A 515 56.70 -27.87 26.61
CA LEU A 515 56.80 -28.02 28.06
C LEU A 515 56.18 -29.33 28.57
N ASN A 516 55.45 -30.04 27.71
CA ASN A 516 54.66 -31.23 28.04
C ASN A 516 53.80 -31.01 29.30
N ALA A 517 53.12 -29.86 29.36
CA ALA A 517 52.43 -29.38 30.57
C ALA A 517 51.14 -28.62 30.25
N TRP A 518 50.22 -28.61 31.22
CA TRP A 518 48.99 -27.82 31.15
C TRP A 518 49.24 -26.41 31.70
N LEU A 519 49.03 -25.39 30.87
CA LEU A 519 49.17 -23.98 31.22
C LEU A 519 47.82 -23.34 31.48
N ASP A 520 47.72 -22.52 32.54
CA ASP A 520 46.49 -21.79 32.87
C ASP A 520 46.38 -20.53 32.01
N ILE A 521 45.37 -20.50 31.15
CA ILE A 521 45.12 -19.40 30.21
C ILE A 521 43.80 -18.67 30.50
N SER A 522 43.21 -18.90 31.67
CA SER A 522 41.87 -18.42 32.03
C SER A 522 41.69 -16.90 31.86
N ASP A 523 42.74 -16.12 32.10
CA ASP A 523 42.69 -14.65 32.02
C ASP A 523 42.83 -14.10 30.58
N SER A 524 43.36 -14.91 29.66
CA SER A 524 43.68 -14.50 28.28
C SER A 524 42.85 -15.25 27.22
N TYR A 525 42.00 -16.17 27.65
CA TYR A 525 41.25 -17.05 26.75
C TYR A 525 39.75 -16.90 26.95
N PHE A 526 39.05 -16.58 25.87
CA PHE A 526 37.59 -16.56 25.85
C PHE A 526 37.08 -17.91 25.35
N PHE A 527 36.50 -18.69 26.27
CA PHE A 527 35.88 -19.98 25.94
C PHE A 527 34.51 -19.76 25.31
N ASP A 528 34.41 -20.04 24.01
CA ASP A 528 33.16 -19.98 23.24
C ASP A 528 32.75 -21.41 22.85
N GLU A 529 31.64 -21.89 23.42
CA GLU A 529 31.12 -23.24 23.21
C GLU A 529 30.92 -23.59 21.73
N ASN A 530 30.70 -22.60 20.86
CA ASN A 530 30.49 -22.83 19.42
C ASN A 530 31.75 -23.28 18.67
N TYR A 531 32.93 -23.09 19.26
CA TYR A 531 34.23 -23.43 18.65
C TYR A 531 34.93 -24.61 19.32
N HIS A 532 34.25 -25.27 20.27
CA HIS A 532 34.80 -26.36 21.05
C HIS A 532 33.98 -27.62 20.88
N ILE A 533 34.66 -28.75 20.70
CA ILE A 533 34.04 -30.07 20.77
C ILE A 533 34.40 -30.65 22.14
N GLU A 534 33.40 -31.12 22.88
CA GLU A 534 33.55 -31.77 24.17
C GLU A 534 33.83 -33.27 24.00
N LYS A 535 34.76 -33.80 24.80
CA LYS A 535 35.05 -35.23 24.88
C LYS A 535 33.91 -35.92 25.63
N ARG A 536 33.04 -36.58 24.86
CA ARG A 536 31.89 -37.33 25.39
C ARG A 536 32.27 -38.65 26.03
#